data_AF-V4AAS4-F1
#
_entry.id   AF-V4AAS4-F1
#
_cell.length_a   1.000
_cell.length_b   1.000
_cell.length_c   1.000
_cell.angle_alpha   90.00
_cell.angle_beta   90.00
_cell.angle_gamma   90.00
#
_symmetry.space_group_name_H-M   'P 1'
#
loop_
_entity.id
_entity.type
_entity.pdbx_description
1 polymer ?
#
loop_
_entity_poly.entity_id
_entity_poly.type
_entity_poly.pdbx_seq_one_letter_code
_entity_poly.pdbx_strand_id
1 'polypeptide(L)'
;MTADLVRNYAINGIQYDDHMSLPSGFAHVDALSHSQHYRVMEDFMTQIKNSVKAARRNAIVSYSPSTIEFSQSHHNVDWENYLQHGVVDEIVPQYYRSSSNDYKIIINRDIPRLHGHQTSLIGGIRLSESGPRTPAGEVQKMIDLSYARVSFWFGDDIITGVYKPPKLLTNVDVVL
;
A
#
# COMPACT_ATOMS: atom_id res chain seq x y z
N MET A 1 18.45 1.94 11.27
CA MET A 1 17.50 0.83 11.45
C MET A 1 17.07 0.20 10.13
N THR A 2 16.20 0.82 9.32
CA THR A 2 15.72 0.24 8.04
C THR A 2 16.87 -0.12 7.07
N ALA A 3 17.83 0.78 6.89
CA ALA A 3 19.01 0.55 6.06
C ALA A 3 19.89 -0.60 6.58
N ASP A 4 19.93 -0.82 7.89
CA ASP A 4 20.70 -1.92 8.49
C ASP A 4 20.04 -3.27 8.22
N LEU A 5 18.70 -3.32 8.18
CA LEU A 5 17.96 -4.53 7.85
C LEU A 5 18.29 -5.01 6.43
N VAL A 6 18.20 -4.13 5.42
CA VAL A 6 18.51 -4.51 4.03
C VAL A 6 19.98 -4.80 3.78
N ARG A 7 20.88 -4.29 4.63
CA ARG A 7 22.32 -4.54 4.58
C ARG A 7 22.68 -5.89 5.18
N ASN A 8 22.06 -6.25 6.30
CA ASN A 8 22.47 -7.39 7.11
C ASN A 8 21.62 -8.64 6.90
N TYR A 9 20.44 -8.52 6.28
CA TYR A 9 19.55 -9.64 6.03
C TYR A 9 19.26 -9.82 4.54
N ALA A 10 19.10 -11.07 4.12
CA ALA A 10 18.77 -11.46 2.75
C ALA A 10 17.28 -11.22 2.42
N ILE A 11 16.83 -9.97 2.56
CA ILE A 11 15.47 -9.53 2.20
C ILE A 11 15.46 -8.79 0.86
N ASN A 12 14.35 -8.85 0.13
CA ASN A 12 14.19 -8.17 -1.17
C ASN A 12 13.82 -6.69 -1.03
N GLY A 13 13.25 -6.30 0.11
CA GLY A 13 12.77 -4.96 0.35
C GLY A 13 12.17 -4.82 1.73
N ILE A 14 11.59 -3.64 1.97
CA ILE A 14 10.88 -3.28 3.19
C ILE A 14 9.56 -2.65 2.78
N GLN A 15 8.51 -3.02 3.50
CA GLN A 15 7.18 -2.42 3.36
C GLN A 15 6.81 -1.70 4.65
N TYR A 16 6.19 -0.54 4.49
CA TYR A 16 5.60 0.25 5.56
C TYR A 16 4.07 0.13 5.51
N ASP A 17 3.38 0.06 6.65
CA ASP A 17 1.91 0.08 6.70
C ASP A 17 1.33 1.50 6.77
N ASP A 18 0.02 1.61 6.79
CA ASP A 18 -0.74 2.86 6.77
C ASP A 18 -0.63 3.72 8.03
N HIS A 19 0.01 3.23 9.09
CA HIS A 19 0.37 4.01 10.28
C HIS A 19 1.67 4.81 10.11
N MET A 20 2.29 4.81 8.92
CA MET A 20 3.29 5.82 8.56
C MET A 20 2.62 7.17 8.33
N SER A 21 2.19 7.78 9.42
CA SER A 21 1.46 9.06 9.52
C SER A 21 2.09 9.96 10.56
N LEU A 22 1.81 11.27 10.50
CA LEU A 22 2.21 12.17 11.58
C LEU A 22 1.39 11.91 12.85
N PRO A 23 2.01 11.94 14.03
CA PRO A 23 1.29 11.82 15.29
C PRO A 23 0.44 13.07 15.54
N SER A 24 -0.71 12.90 16.17
CA SER A 24 -1.57 13.99 16.65
C SER A 24 -1.40 14.22 18.15
N GLY A 25 -1.86 15.36 18.65
CA GLY A 25 -1.81 15.70 20.08
C GLY A 25 -0.48 16.32 20.52
N PHE A 26 0.34 16.72 19.55
CA PHE A 26 1.58 17.47 19.79
C PHE A 26 1.41 18.86 19.20
N ALA A 27 1.42 19.90 20.05
CA ALA A 27 1.10 21.28 19.65
C ALA A 27 1.87 21.79 18.42
N HIS A 28 3.13 21.37 18.25
CA HIS A 28 3.95 21.77 17.09
C HIS A 28 3.59 21.02 15.80
N VAL A 29 3.09 19.79 15.90
CA VAL A 29 2.57 19.02 14.75
C VAL A 29 1.16 19.48 14.42
N ASP A 30 0.31 19.65 15.43
CA ASP A 30 -1.08 20.06 15.27
C ASP A 30 -1.21 21.49 14.71
N ALA A 31 -0.20 22.35 14.91
CA ALA A 31 -0.15 23.70 14.36
C ALA A 31 0.23 23.77 12.87
N LEU A 32 0.67 22.67 12.27
CA LEU A 32 1.00 22.63 10.85
C LEU A 32 -0.28 22.62 10.00
N SER A 33 -0.23 23.29 8.85
CA SER A 33 -1.26 23.12 7.82
C SER A 33 -1.20 21.71 7.20
N HIS A 34 -2.30 21.25 6.61
CA HIS A 34 -2.35 19.99 5.85
C HIS A 34 -1.20 19.87 4.84
N SER A 35 -0.93 20.95 4.09
CA SER A 35 0.16 20.95 3.11
C SER A 35 1.54 20.77 3.75
N GLN A 36 1.73 21.26 4.98
CA GLN A 36 2.96 21.05 5.75
C GLN A 36 3.04 19.62 6.27
N HIS A 37 1.93 19.04 6.74
CA HIS A 37 1.89 17.62 7.12
C HIS A 37 2.31 16.71 5.97
N TYR A 38 1.73 16.93 4.79
CA TYR A 38 2.02 16.12 3.60
C TYR A 38 3.49 16.22 3.21
N ARG A 39 4.04 17.45 3.16
CA ARG A 39 5.47 17.67 2.86
C ARG A 39 6.38 16.99 3.86
N VAL A 40 6.10 17.10 5.16
CA VAL A 40 6.94 16.46 6.19
C VAL A 40 6.94 14.94 6.03
N MET A 41 5.79 14.32 5.75
CA MET A 41 5.71 12.87 5.54
C MET A 41 6.40 12.42 4.26
N GLU A 42 6.24 13.18 3.18
CA GLU A 42 6.90 12.93 1.91
C GLU A 42 8.43 13.02 2.05
N ASP A 43 8.94 14.07 2.71
CA ASP A 43 10.37 14.27 2.97
C ASP A 43 10.93 13.14 3.86
N PHE A 44 10.16 12.71 4.86
CA PHE A 44 10.57 11.63 5.75
C PHE A 44 10.67 10.29 5.02
N MET A 45 9.65 9.93 4.24
CA MET A 45 9.66 8.71 3.43
C MET A 45 10.74 8.75 2.34
N THR A 46 11.01 9.93 1.76
CA THR A 46 12.11 10.13 0.81
C THR A 46 13.48 9.89 1.46
N GLN A 47 13.68 10.37 2.69
CA GLN A 47 14.92 10.12 3.43
C GLN A 47 15.10 8.63 3.75
N ILE A 48 14.03 7.94 4.15
CA ILE A 48 14.03 6.48 4.34
C ILE A 48 14.45 5.78 3.05
N LYS A 49 13.79 6.13 1.94
CA LYS A 49 14.05 5.57 0.61
C LYS A 49 15.52 5.73 0.21
N ASN A 50 16.06 6.94 0.34
CA ASN A 50 17.44 7.25 0.02
C ASN A 50 18.41 6.42 0.88
N SER A 51 18.14 6.30 2.18
CA SER A 51 18.94 5.51 3.11
C SER A 51 18.93 4.02 2.76
N VAL A 52 17.77 3.46 2.42
CA VAL A 52 17.62 2.07 1.97
C VAL A 52 18.38 1.82 0.67
N LYS A 53 18.20 2.68 -0.34
CA LYS A 53 18.85 2.53 -1.64
C LYS A 53 20.37 2.72 -1.55
N ALA A 54 20.86 3.55 -0.63
CA ALA A 54 22.29 3.68 -0.35
C ALA A 54 22.86 2.41 0.30
N ALA A 55 22.09 1.72 1.16
CA ALA A 55 22.52 0.47 1.76
C ALA A 55 22.44 -0.72 0.78
N ARG A 56 21.39 -0.77 -0.03
CA ARG A 56 21.18 -1.79 -1.07
C ARG A 56 20.35 -1.24 -2.22
N ARG A 57 21.00 -0.92 -3.33
CA ARG A 57 20.39 -0.26 -4.49
C ARG A 57 19.15 -0.97 -5.06
N ASN A 58 19.15 -2.30 -5.01
CA ASN A 58 18.05 -3.12 -5.55
C ASN A 58 16.97 -3.45 -4.51
N ALA A 59 17.08 -2.99 -3.26
CA ALA A 59 16.05 -3.24 -2.25
C ALA A 59 14.79 -2.44 -2.59
N ILE A 60 13.63 -3.09 -2.58
CA ILE A 60 12.32 -2.45 -2.81
C ILE A 60 11.91 -1.68 -1.55
N VAL A 61 11.39 -0.47 -1.72
CA VAL A 61 10.72 0.30 -0.67
C VAL A 61 9.25 0.39 -1.07
N SER A 62 8.42 -0.37 -0.37
CA SER A 62 6.98 -0.45 -0.55
C SER A 62 6.25 0.32 0.56
N TYR A 63 5.08 0.87 0.25
CA TYR A 63 4.20 1.49 1.23
C TYR A 63 2.77 0.98 1.03
N SER A 64 2.12 0.57 2.11
CA SER A 64 0.79 -0.02 2.13
C SER A 64 -0.22 0.91 2.83
N PRO A 65 -0.53 2.09 2.24
CA PRO A 65 -1.40 3.08 2.85
C PRO A 65 -2.87 2.67 2.85
N SER A 66 -3.68 3.38 3.60
CA SER A 66 -5.12 3.44 3.37
C SER A 66 -5.46 4.11 2.02
N THR A 67 -6.72 4.11 1.60
CA THR A 67 -7.14 4.80 0.35
C THR A 67 -6.76 6.28 0.36
N ILE A 68 -6.55 6.92 -0.81
CA ILE A 68 -6.05 8.31 -0.87
C ILE A 68 -6.86 9.26 0.03
N GLU A 69 -8.19 9.24 -0.12
CA GLU A 69 -9.06 10.11 0.68
C GLU A 69 -8.97 9.85 2.18
N PHE A 70 -8.86 8.58 2.60
CA PHE A 70 -8.74 8.23 4.00
C PHE A 70 -7.39 8.68 4.55
N SER A 71 -6.30 8.44 3.82
CA SER A 71 -4.96 8.89 4.22
C SER A 71 -4.90 10.41 4.39
N GLN A 72 -5.51 11.15 3.46
CA GLN A 72 -5.56 12.62 3.50
C GLN A 72 -6.37 13.12 4.70
N SER A 73 -7.53 12.51 4.97
CA SER A 73 -8.46 12.98 6.01
C SER A 73 -8.15 12.49 7.43
N HIS A 74 -7.51 11.34 7.59
CA HIS A 74 -7.30 10.71 8.90
C HIS A 74 -5.83 10.54 9.27
N HIS A 75 -4.94 10.37 8.28
CA HIS A 75 -3.52 10.07 8.53
C HIS A 75 -2.61 11.25 8.20
N ASN A 76 -3.15 12.37 7.70
CA ASN A 76 -2.37 13.53 7.27
C ASN A 76 -1.25 13.15 6.29
N VAL A 77 -1.52 12.18 5.40
CA VAL A 77 -0.59 11.69 4.37
C VAL A 77 -1.28 11.80 3.02
N ASP A 78 -0.58 12.40 2.06
CA ASP A 78 -0.99 12.43 0.67
C ASP A 78 0.00 11.66 -0.19
N TRP A 79 -0.36 10.43 -0.55
CA TRP A 79 0.49 9.54 -1.32
C TRP A 79 0.21 9.56 -2.83
N GLU A 80 -0.71 10.41 -3.31
CA GLU A 80 -1.07 10.53 -4.72
C GLU A 80 0.16 10.71 -5.63
N ASN A 81 1.09 11.54 -5.19
CA ASN A 81 2.30 11.86 -5.95
C ASN A 81 3.54 11.04 -5.56
N TYR A 82 3.45 10.12 -4.58
CA TYR A 82 4.63 9.42 -4.05
C TYR A 82 5.35 8.59 -5.13
N LEU A 83 4.60 7.96 -6.03
CA LEU A 83 5.18 7.23 -7.16
C LEU A 83 5.84 8.16 -8.17
N GLN A 84 5.18 9.27 -8.51
CA GLN A 84 5.70 10.26 -9.46
C GLN A 84 6.99 10.92 -8.95
N HIS A 85 7.03 11.23 -7.66
CA HIS A 85 8.17 11.87 -7.01
C HIS A 85 9.28 10.88 -6.59
N GLY A 86 9.05 9.57 -6.76
CA GLY A 86 10.04 8.53 -6.43
C GLY A 86 10.23 8.27 -4.93
N VAL A 87 9.25 8.67 -4.11
CA VAL A 87 9.23 8.50 -2.64
C VAL A 87 9.26 7.01 -2.27
N VAL A 88 8.60 6.17 -3.07
CA VAL A 88 8.54 4.71 -2.92
C VAL A 88 8.68 4.02 -4.29
N ASP A 89 9.03 2.73 -4.32
CA ASP A 89 9.09 1.94 -5.56
C ASP A 89 7.70 1.43 -5.98
N GLU A 90 6.88 1.06 -5.00
CA GLU A 90 5.54 0.53 -5.19
C GLU A 90 4.62 0.92 -4.03
N ILE A 91 3.31 0.95 -4.30
CA ILE A 91 2.27 1.24 -3.31
C ILE A 91 1.28 0.08 -3.29
N VAL A 92 0.90 -0.36 -2.09
CA VAL A 92 -0.05 -1.44 -1.83
C VAL A 92 -1.28 -0.90 -1.08
N PRO A 93 -2.18 -0.11 -1.69
CA PRO A 93 -3.25 0.51 -0.93
C PRO A 93 -4.20 -0.54 -0.36
N GLN A 94 -4.64 -0.30 0.87
CA GLN A 94 -5.56 -1.14 1.62
C GLN A 94 -6.99 -0.95 1.10
N TYR A 95 -7.28 -1.51 -0.07
CA TYR A 95 -8.61 -1.57 -0.68
C TYR A 95 -9.49 -2.65 -0.03
N TYR A 96 -9.49 -2.68 1.31
CA TYR A 96 -10.14 -3.70 2.12
C TYR A 96 -11.66 -3.54 2.02
N ARG A 97 -12.23 -4.20 1.03
CA ARG A 97 -13.67 -4.27 0.76
C ARG A 97 -14.10 -5.73 0.78
N SER A 98 -15.35 -5.94 1.17
CA SER A 98 -16.00 -7.25 1.14
C SER A 98 -16.80 -7.48 -0.16
N SER A 99 -17.02 -6.43 -0.97
CA SER A 99 -17.67 -6.50 -2.27
C SER A 99 -16.77 -5.94 -3.39
N SER A 100 -16.78 -6.62 -4.53
CA SER A 100 -16.07 -6.23 -5.74
C SER A 100 -16.60 -4.92 -6.33
N ASN A 101 -17.86 -4.57 -6.08
CA ASN A 101 -18.44 -3.29 -6.47
C ASN A 101 -17.80 -2.13 -5.69
N ASP A 102 -17.68 -2.25 -4.37
CA ASP A 102 -17.03 -1.21 -3.55
C ASP A 102 -15.55 -1.11 -3.87
N TYR A 103 -14.89 -2.25 -4.11
CA TYR A 103 -13.50 -2.28 -4.59
C TYR A 103 -13.35 -1.51 -5.91
N LYS A 104 -14.23 -1.79 -6.88
CA LYS A 104 -14.26 -1.11 -8.19
C LYS A 104 -14.41 0.40 -8.07
N ILE A 105 -15.30 0.86 -7.17
CA ILE A 105 -15.52 2.30 -6.94
C ILE A 105 -14.21 2.97 -6.50
N ILE A 106 -13.49 2.37 -5.56
CA ILE A 106 -12.25 2.95 -5.03
C ILE A 106 -11.14 2.93 -6.07
N ILE A 107 -10.88 1.80 -6.75
CA ILE A 107 -9.80 1.75 -7.74
C ILE A 107 -10.05 2.68 -8.93
N ASN A 108 -11.31 2.84 -9.37
CA ASN A 108 -11.65 3.74 -10.47
C ASN A 108 -11.45 5.21 -10.10
N ARG A 109 -11.45 5.52 -8.80
CA ARG A 109 -11.14 6.84 -8.27
C ARG A 109 -9.65 7.05 -8.08
N ASP A 110 -8.94 6.08 -7.52
CA ASP A 110 -7.55 6.25 -7.11
C ASP A 110 -6.57 6.03 -8.29
N ILE A 111 -6.81 5.09 -9.21
CA ILE A 111 -5.90 4.81 -10.35
C ILE A 111 -5.66 6.03 -11.25
N PRO A 112 -6.69 6.80 -11.69
CA PRO A 112 -6.47 7.96 -12.55
C PRO A 112 -5.61 9.07 -11.91
N ARG A 113 -5.53 9.09 -10.57
CA ARG A 113 -4.76 10.05 -9.79
C ARG A 113 -3.26 9.74 -9.75
N LEU A 114 -2.83 8.56 -10.21
CA LEU A 114 -1.42 8.13 -10.16
C LEU A 114 -0.55 8.64 -11.31
N HIS A 115 -1.04 9.58 -12.12
CA HIS A 115 -0.26 10.28 -13.15
C HIS A 115 0.54 9.36 -14.11
N GLY A 116 0.01 8.17 -14.43
CA GLY A 116 0.68 7.21 -15.31
C GLY A 116 1.53 6.14 -14.61
N HIS A 117 1.64 6.17 -13.28
CA HIS A 117 2.44 5.23 -12.48
C HIS A 117 1.67 4.02 -11.94
N GLN A 118 0.46 3.76 -12.44
CA GLN A 118 -0.42 2.70 -11.93
C GLN A 118 0.15 1.27 -12.02
N THR A 119 1.20 1.01 -12.80
CA THR A 119 1.91 -0.29 -12.83
C THR A 119 2.63 -0.61 -11.52
N SER A 120 2.99 0.40 -10.75
CA SER A 120 3.60 0.26 -9.41
C SER A 120 2.55 0.19 -8.29
N LEU A 121 1.26 0.14 -8.64
CA LEU A 121 0.17 -0.07 -7.70
C LEU A 121 -0.13 -1.57 -7.57
N ILE A 122 -0.21 -2.04 -6.33
CA ILE A 122 -0.58 -3.42 -5.98
C ILE A 122 -1.89 -3.35 -5.19
N GLY A 123 -2.96 -3.94 -5.71
CA GLY A 123 -4.26 -3.90 -5.03
C GLY A 123 -4.24 -4.73 -3.73
N GLY A 124 -4.37 -4.08 -2.57
CA GLY A 124 -4.51 -4.77 -1.28
C GLY A 124 -5.93 -5.29 -1.07
N ILE A 125 -6.11 -6.61 -1.06
CA ILE A 125 -7.41 -7.28 -0.92
C ILE A 125 -7.53 -7.95 0.45
N ARG A 126 -8.59 -7.65 1.18
CA ARG A 126 -8.89 -8.30 2.46
C ARG A 126 -9.59 -9.65 2.28
N LEU A 127 -9.09 -10.67 2.96
CA LEU A 127 -9.67 -12.00 3.09
C LEU A 127 -10.53 -12.15 4.36
N SER A 128 -10.01 -11.89 5.57
CA SER A 128 -10.69 -12.35 6.81
C SER A 128 -10.54 -11.51 8.08
N GLU A 129 -9.98 -10.31 8.05
CA GLU A 129 -9.92 -9.45 9.25
C GLU A 129 -11.31 -9.13 9.84
N SER A 130 -11.40 -8.51 11.05
CA SER A 130 -12.48 -7.75 11.72
C SER A 130 -13.95 -7.85 11.26
N GLY A 131 -14.36 -9.02 10.76
CA GLY A 131 -15.68 -9.23 10.18
C GLY A 131 -15.75 -10.53 9.38
N PRO A 132 -16.84 -10.76 8.65
CA PRO A 132 -16.98 -11.97 7.84
C PRO A 132 -15.89 -12.05 6.78
N ARG A 133 -15.46 -13.29 6.48
CA ARG A 133 -14.55 -13.56 5.37
C ARG A 133 -15.14 -13.06 4.05
N THR A 134 -14.33 -12.39 3.24
CA THR A 134 -14.67 -12.03 1.87
C THR A 134 -14.90 -13.30 1.05
N PRO A 135 -16.08 -13.50 0.43
CA PRO A 135 -16.35 -14.69 -0.35
C PRO A 135 -15.34 -14.86 -1.49
N ALA A 136 -14.94 -16.10 -1.79
CA ALA A 136 -13.90 -16.34 -2.79
C ALA A 136 -14.25 -15.84 -4.19
N GLY A 137 -15.54 -15.86 -4.56
CA GLY A 137 -16.02 -15.26 -5.81
C GLY A 137 -15.88 -13.74 -5.85
N GLU A 138 -15.97 -13.04 -4.72
CA GLU A 138 -15.72 -11.59 -4.64
C GLU A 138 -14.23 -11.30 -4.72
N VAL A 139 -13.39 -12.08 -4.04
CA VAL A 139 -11.93 -11.94 -4.15
C VAL A 139 -11.47 -12.13 -5.60
N GLN A 140 -11.96 -13.15 -6.32
CA GLN A 140 -11.63 -13.34 -7.73
C GLN A 140 -11.96 -12.10 -8.57
N LYS A 141 -13.17 -11.54 -8.40
CA LYS A 141 -13.56 -10.33 -9.13
C LYS A 141 -12.66 -9.15 -8.79
N MET A 142 -12.23 -9.00 -7.53
CA MET A 142 -11.29 -7.94 -7.13
C MET A 142 -9.91 -8.12 -7.77
N ILE A 143 -9.43 -9.37 -7.90
CA ILE A 143 -8.21 -9.69 -8.66
C ILE A 143 -8.39 -9.25 -10.12
N ASP A 144 -9.50 -9.63 -10.76
CA ASP A 144 -9.78 -9.30 -12.17
C ASP A 144 -9.94 -7.80 -12.42
N LEU A 145 -10.39 -7.05 -11.41
CA LEU A 145 -10.52 -5.60 -11.44
C LEU A 145 -9.19 -4.87 -11.20
N SER A 146 -8.20 -5.54 -10.59
CA SER A 146 -6.92 -4.91 -10.23
C SER A 146 -6.06 -4.65 -11.46
N TYR A 147 -5.23 -3.59 -11.41
CA TYR A 147 -4.50 -3.12 -12.58
C TYR A 147 -3.41 -4.09 -13.06
N ALA A 148 -2.49 -4.47 -12.18
CA ALA A 148 -1.34 -5.30 -12.56
C ALA A 148 -0.93 -6.32 -11.48
N ARG A 149 -1.08 -5.98 -10.20
CA ARG A 149 -0.61 -6.83 -9.09
C ARG A 149 -1.58 -6.77 -7.93
N VAL A 150 -1.61 -7.81 -7.11
CA VAL A 150 -2.42 -7.86 -5.87
C VAL A 150 -1.61 -8.38 -4.68
N SER A 151 -2.02 -7.97 -3.48
CA SER A 151 -1.54 -8.50 -2.21
C SER A 151 -2.74 -8.83 -1.32
N PHE A 152 -2.60 -9.78 -0.40
CA PHE A 152 -3.71 -10.29 0.41
C PHE A 152 -3.52 -10.02 1.89
N TRP A 153 -4.61 -9.65 2.56
CA TRP A 153 -4.64 -9.39 4.00
C TRP A 153 -5.80 -10.11 4.70
N PHE A 154 -5.62 -10.98 5.69
CA PHE A 154 -4.38 -11.54 6.20
C PHE A 154 -3.96 -12.79 5.42
N GLY A 155 -2.65 -13.00 5.26
CA GLY A 155 -2.12 -14.20 4.61
C GLY A 155 -2.39 -15.51 5.34
N ASP A 156 -2.83 -15.48 6.60
CA ASP A 156 -3.14 -16.67 7.39
C ASP A 156 -4.23 -17.54 6.75
N ASP A 157 -5.24 -16.91 6.14
CA ASP A 157 -6.29 -17.61 5.40
C ASP A 157 -5.73 -18.44 4.23
N ILE A 158 -4.64 -17.97 3.61
CA ILE A 158 -3.95 -18.70 2.54
C ILE A 158 -3.10 -19.82 3.13
N ILE A 159 -2.31 -19.52 4.17
CA ILE A 159 -1.36 -20.46 4.78
C ILE A 159 -2.09 -21.64 5.42
N THR A 160 -3.22 -21.39 6.08
CA THR A 160 -4.04 -22.41 6.74
C THR A 160 -4.95 -23.17 5.77
N GLY A 161 -4.94 -22.81 4.47
CA GLY A 161 -5.73 -23.47 3.42
C GLY A 161 -7.22 -23.17 3.45
N VAL A 162 -7.64 -22.22 4.29
CA VAL A 162 -9.02 -21.76 4.44
C VAL A 162 -9.50 -21.03 3.20
N TYR A 163 -8.62 -20.20 2.62
CA TYR A 163 -8.77 -19.58 1.32
C TYR A 163 -7.78 -20.23 0.36
N LYS A 164 -8.30 -20.88 -0.68
CA LYS A 164 -7.46 -21.33 -1.80
C LYS A 164 -7.48 -20.22 -2.84
N PRO A 165 -6.35 -19.52 -3.07
CA PRO A 165 -6.31 -18.51 -4.10
C PRO A 165 -6.78 -19.15 -5.41
N PRO A 166 -7.73 -18.52 -6.10
CA PRO A 166 -8.19 -19.03 -7.37
C PRO A 166 -7.01 -19.06 -8.35
N LYS A 167 -7.09 -19.92 -9.36
CA LYS A 167 -6.06 -19.97 -10.41
C LYS A 167 -5.93 -18.56 -10.99
N LEU A 168 -4.71 -18.02 -10.97
CA LEU A 168 -4.41 -16.78 -11.68
C LEU A 168 -4.63 -17.05 -13.17
N LEU A 169 -5.77 -16.59 -13.69
CA LEU A 169 -6.15 -16.73 -15.10
C LEU A 169 -5.75 -15.49 -15.92
N THR A 170 -5.12 -14.50 -15.30
CA THR A 170 -4.89 -13.15 -15.86
C THR A 170 -3.42 -12.73 -15.74
N ASN A 171 -3.05 -11.65 -16.44
CA ASN A 171 -1.73 -11.00 -16.40
C ASN A 171 -1.41 -10.30 -15.06
N VAL A 172 -1.99 -10.77 -13.95
CA VAL A 172 -1.89 -10.12 -12.63
C VAL A 172 -1.01 -10.97 -11.72
N ASP A 173 0.11 -10.41 -11.26
CA ASP A 173 1.04 -11.10 -10.36
C ASP A 173 0.62 -10.92 -8.88
N VAL A 174 0.71 -12.00 -8.10
CA VAL A 174 0.52 -11.97 -6.65
C VAL A 174 1.83 -11.66 -5.95
N VAL A 175 1.80 -10.70 -5.04
CA VAL A 175 2.95 -10.27 -4.24
C VAL A 175 2.66 -10.60 -2.78
N LEU A 176 3.57 -11.36 -2.17
CA LEU A 176 3.54 -11.70 -0.74
C LEU A 176 4.29 -10.65 0.06
#